data_AF-A0A956I350-F1
#
_entry.id   AF-A0A956I350-F1
#
_cell.length_a   1.000
_cell.length_b   1.000
_cell.length_c   1.000
_cell.angle_alpha   90.00
_cell.angle_beta   90.00
_cell.angle_gamma   90.00
#
_symmetry.space_group_name_H-M   'P 1'
#
loop_
_entity.id
_entity.type
_entity.pdbx_description
1 polymer ?
#
loop_
_entity_poly.entity_id
_entity_poly.type
_entity_poly.pdbx_seq_one_letter_code
_entity_poly.pdbx_strand_id
1 'polypeptide(L)'
;MTPRAALNALLSSEDFHALEARLRRVSAFHILGIETREISHAALLAWLLDPHASHGMGSEPLRRFVLLAARMDATGSMLDAVDIDQLDLADALTQTEQWIDVPGTDRRRRLDILVSAALPGEADAKPVLVIEYKVDATEGEDQTADYARWAATQPLRFGEREVLPLQVYLCPVASDDRAPASPFVTIGYDAYLGWADGVSGLEKTAQAAVLLDEWRACLQVRNDVVDDEQEALTAKLEEDHGEALAFLRGAGRPELAAYQHVVDQHAEVLTQLGVRIGRRGGLSKGYSGTIALTREVLQGSLDEELWSVSGGGGSVRAVLLPFVRQVAAWANSKERLSGLRMQLFADRPKNGRFHVVLEVVGDLAGADREASLAMRLRCGDALRAALEAVDAGLPFRSRATAFRFDVDVPAIDEVEADTDEAAATYRAALEQVSARVARVEAALVEWCGSALPKLLEDAQGPT
;
A
#
# COMPACT_ATOMS: atom_id res chain seq x y z
N MET A 1 38.71 -7.17 -5.33
CA MET A 1 38.29 -6.73 -3.98
C MET A 1 37.95 -7.96 -3.14
N THR A 2 38.09 -7.93 -1.81
CA THR A 2 37.68 -9.04 -0.92
C THR A 2 36.38 -8.69 -0.20
N PRO A 3 35.61 -9.67 0.31
CA PRO A 3 34.41 -9.39 1.12
C PRO A 3 34.68 -8.46 2.29
N ARG A 4 35.82 -8.65 2.97
CA ARG A 4 36.28 -7.78 4.06
C ARG A 4 36.51 -6.35 3.60
N ALA A 5 37.19 -6.15 2.46
CA ALA A 5 37.49 -4.82 1.94
C ALA A 5 36.21 -4.08 1.52
N ALA A 6 35.27 -4.78 0.87
CA ALA A 6 33.99 -4.22 0.47
C ALA A 6 33.14 -3.83 1.69
N LEU A 7 33.02 -4.72 2.68
CA LEU A 7 32.33 -4.40 3.94
C LEU A 7 33.01 -3.25 4.68
N ASN A 8 34.33 -3.22 4.75
CA ASN A 8 35.06 -2.14 5.42
C ASN A 8 34.81 -0.77 4.76
N ALA A 9 34.73 -0.71 3.42
CA ALA A 9 34.45 0.52 2.70
C ALA A 9 33.07 1.09 3.06
N LEU A 10 32.04 0.24 3.09
CA LEU A 10 30.68 0.64 3.48
C LEU A 10 30.57 0.99 4.96
N LEU A 11 31.10 0.15 5.84
CA LEU A 11 31.00 0.35 7.30
C LEU A 11 31.85 1.52 7.83
N SER A 12 32.69 2.13 6.99
CA SER A 12 33.43 3.35 7.34
C SER A 12 32.76 4.61 6.81
N SER A 13 31.62 4.49 6.12
CA SER A 13 30.90 5.61 5.49
C SER A 13 29.90 6.24 6.45
N GLU A 14 29.95 7.57 6.61
CA GLU A 14 28.95 8.31 7.39
C GLU A 14 27.56 8.19 6.76
N ASP A 15 27.47 8.17 5.42
CA ASP A 15 26.19 8.02 4.72
C ASP A 15 25.58 6.62 4.93
N PHE A 16 26.42 5.59 5.07
CA PHE A 16 25.96 4.23 5.39
C PHE A 16 25.35 4.18 6.79
N HIS A 17 25.98 4.86 7.76
CA HIS A 17 25.43 4.97 9.11
C HIS A 17 24.17 5.82 9.18
N ALA A 18 24.08 6.91 8.38
CA ALA A 18 22.89 7.73 8.28
C ALA A 18 21.71 6.93 7.71
N LEU A 19 21.94 6.17 6.62
CA LEU A 19 20.94 5.29 6.02
C LEU A 19 20.51 4.18 7.00
N GLU A 20 21.46 3.57 7.70
CA GLU A 20 21.17 2.55 8.70
C GLU A 20 20.35 3.10 9.89
N ALA A 21 20.69 4.27 10.40
CA ALA A 21 19.94 4.92 11.49
C ALA A 21 18.50 5.23 11.06
N ARG A 22 18.31 5.61 9.78
CA ARG A 22 17.00 5.88 9.21
C ARG A 22 16.15 4.61 9.07
N LEU A 23 16.73 3.54 8.53
CA LEU A 23 16.04 2.25 8.38
C LEU A 23 15.72 1.59 9.73
N ARG A 24 16.59 1.73 10.72
CA ARG A 24 16.37 1.23 12.08
C ARG A 24 15.42 2.09 12.92
N ARG A 25 14.86 3.17 12.37
CA ARG A 25 13.96 4.05 13.12
C ARG A 25 12.61 3.34 13.35
N VAL A 26 12.51 2.65 14.47
CA VAL A 26 11.25 2.11 14.97
C VAL A 26 10.46 3.26 15.61
N SER A 27 9.36 3.67 14.98
CA SER A 27 8.51 4.72 15.55
C SER A 27 7.81 4.25 16.82
N ALA A 28 7.41 5.18 17.68
CA ALA A 28 6.58 4.92 18.86
C ALA A 28 5.30 4.17 18.50
N PHE A 29 4.76 4.37 17.29
CA PHE A 29 3.59 3.64 16.80
C PHE A 29 3.87 2.14 16.66
N HIS A 30 5.02 1.78 16.07
CA HIS A 30 5.47 0.39 15.97
C HIS A 30 5.77 -0.21 17.35
N ILE A 31 6.38 0.57 18.25
CA ILE A 31 6.68 0.12 19.62
C ILE A 31 5.38 -0.21 20.37
N LEU A 32 4.34 0.59 20.16
CA LEU A 32 3.05 0.44 20.83
C LEU A 32 2.08 -0.52 20.12
N GLY A 33 2.43 -1.02 18.93
CA GLY A 33 1.56 -1.90 18.14
C GLY A 33 0.28 -1.19 17.65
N ILE A 34 0.40 0.10 17.30
CA ILE A 34 -0.70 0.96 16.84
C ILE A 34 -0.51 1.47 15.41
N GLU A 35 0.53 1.00 14.72
CA GLU A 35 0.90 1.42 13.36
C GLU A 35 -0.19 1.14 12.32
N THR A 36 -1.03 0.13 12.54
CA THR A 36 -2.18 -0.22 11.68
C THR A 36 -3.54 0.25 12.24
N ARG A 37 -3.57 0.87 13.43
CA ARG A 37 -4.83 1.22 14.10
C ARG A 37 -5.40 2.54 13.57
N GLU A 38 -6.40 2.45 12.69
CA GLU A 38 -7.10 3.59 12.08
C GLU A 38 -7.51 4.66 13.11
N ILE A 39 -8.07 4.24 14.25
CA ILE A 39 -8.50 5.14 15.34
C ILE A 39 -7.33 5.98 15.88
N SER A 40 -6.14 5.38 16.04
CA SER A 40 -4.97 6.09 16.58
C SER A 40 -4.44 7.14 15.61
N HIS A 41 -4.45 6.84 14.30
CA HIS A 41 -4.06 7.78 13.26
C HIS A 41 -5.09 8.90 13.09
N ALA A 42 -6.39 8.57 13.08
CA ALA A 42 -7.47 9.54 13.01
C ALA A 42 -7.44 10.49 14.22
N ALA A 43 -7.18 9.98 15.42
CA ALA A 43 -7.06 10.80 16.62
C ALA A 43 -5.88 11.77 16.57
N LEU A 44 -4.72 11.35 16.05
CA LEU A 44 -3.58 12.25 15.88
C LEU A 44 -3.88 13.31 14.81
N LEU A 45 -4.47 12.93 13.68
CA LEU A 45 -4.87 13.89 12.65
C LEU A 45 -5.88 14.90 13.22
N ALA A 46 -6.92 14.44 13.90
CA ALA A 46 -7.89 15.31 14.55
C ALA A 46 -7.22 16.27 15.54
N TRP A 47 -6.27 15.80 16.35
CA TRP A 47 -5.49 16.65 17.24
C TRP A 47 -4.70 17.72 16.47
N LEU A 48 -4.11 17.39 15.31
CA LEU A 48 -3.41 18.38 14.47
C LEU A 48 -4.35 19.37 13.78
N LEU A 49 -5.59 18.97 13.48
CA LEU A 49 -6.60 19.80 12.83
C LEU A 49 -7.39 20.68 13.83
N ASP A 50 -7.26 20.44 15.13
CA ASP A 50 -7.95 21.21 16.16
C ASP A 50 -7.19 22.52 16.48
N PRO A 51 -7.71 23.71 16.10
CA PRO A 51 -7.01 24.98 16.36
C PRO A 51 -6.78 25.27 17.85
N HIS A 52 -7.52 24.60 18.75
CA HIS A 52 -7.43 24.76 20.19
C HIS A 52 -6.56 23.70 20.87
N ALA A 53 -6.03 22.73 20.12
CA ALA A 53 -5.18 21.69 20.67
C ALA A 53 -3.79 22.20 21.08
N SER A 54 -3.12 21.42 21.93
CA SER A 54 -1.83 21.76 22.54
C SER A 54 -0.62 21.67 21.59
N HIS A 55 -0.84 21.63 20.27
CA HIS A 55 0.25 21.56 19.28
C HIS A 55 0.88 22.93 18.97
N GLY A 56 0.19 24.03 19.27
CA GLY A 56 0.74 25.39 19.16
C GLY A 56 0.80 25.97 17.74
N MET A 57 0.09 25.38 16.78
CA MET A 57 0.08 25.81 15.37
C MET A 57 -1.19 26.58 14.97
N GLY A 58 -2.14 26.76 15.91
CA GLY A 58 -3.45 27.35 15.65
C GLY A 58 -4.20 26.65 14.52
N SER A 59 -4.94 27.40 13.72
CA SER A 59 -5.76 26.87 12.62
C SER A 59 -4.99 26.53 11.35
N GLU A 60 -3.67 26.74 11.31
CA GLU A 60 -2.90 26.62 10.07
C GLU A 60 -2.86 25.20 9.50
N PRO A 61 -2.68 24.12 10.30
CA PRO A 61 -2.75 22.76 9.77
C PRO A 61 -4.13 22.45 9.15
N LEU A 62 -5.21 22.87 9.81
CA LEU A 62 -6.58 22.72 9.32
C LEU A 62 -6.78 23.46 7.99
N ARG A 63 -6.41 24.74 7.94
CA ARG A 63 -6.49 25.57 6.72
C ARG A 63 -5.78 24.90 5.54
N ARG A 64 -4.56 24.39 5.76
CA ARG A 64 -3.79 23.70 4.71
C ARG A 64 -4.46 22.40 4.27
N PHE A 65 -5.04 21.66 5.21
CA PHE A 65 -5.71 20.40 4.91
C PHE A 65 -6.99 20.60 4.09
N VAL A 66 -7.86 21.55 4.46
CA VAL A 66 -9.08 21.84 3.70
C VAL A 66 -8.77 22.37 2.30
N LEU A 67 -7.72 23.18 2.15
CA LEU A 67 -7.26 23.64 0.84
C LEU A 67 -6.70 22.51 -0.02
N LEU A 68 -6.02 21.53 0.58
CA LEU A 68 -5.59 20.31 -0.13
C LEU A 68 -6.81 19.53 -0.64
N ALA A 69 -7.80 19.29 0.23
CA ALA A 69 -9.02 18.57 -0.12
C ALA A 69 -9.82 19.29 -1.22
N ALA A 70 -10.01 20.61 -1.11
CA ALA A 70 -10.73 21.41 -2.10
C ALA A 70 -10.10 21.36 -3.50
N ARG A 71 -8.76 21.30 -3.60
CA ARG A 71 -8.06 21.15 -4.90
C ARG A 71 -8.31 19.80 -5.56
N MET A 72 -8.69 18.79 -4.79
CA MET A 72 -8.96 17.45 -5.30
C MET A 72 -10.43 17.27 -5.73
N ASP A 73 -11.32 18.22 -5.41
CA ASP A 73 -12.71 18.19 -5.88
C ASP A 73 -12.81 18.65 -7.34
N ALA A 74 -12.88 17.69 -8.26
CA ALA A 74 -13.08 17.97 -9.68
C ALA A 74 -14.51 18.40 -10.02
N THR A 75 -15.49 18.16 -9.14
CA THR A 75 -16.90 18.44 -9.41
C THR A 75 -17.29 19.89 -9.13
N GLY A 76 -16.54 20.57 -8.24
CA GLY A 76 -16.83 21.92 -7.78
C GLY A 76 -18.11 22.04 -6.95
N SER A 77 -18.59 20.91 -6.42
CA SER A 77 -19.82 20.82 -5.62
C SER A 77 -19.59 21.04 -4.13
N MET A 78 -18.34 20.92 -3.66
CA MET A 78 -17.94 21.17 -2.29
C MET A 78 -17.28 22.57 -2.15
N LEU A 79 -16.84 22.90 -0.92
CA LEU A 79 -16.13 24.14 -0.63
C LEU A 79 -14.89 24.30 -1.52
N ASP A 80 -14.76 25.49 -2.12
CA ASP A 80 -13.54 25.90 -2.82
C ASP A 80 -12.66 26.83 -1.98
N ALA A 81 -11.56 27.32 -2.56
CA ALA A 81 -10.61 28.19 -1.85
C ALA A 81 -11.22 29.53 -1.41
N VAL A 82 -12.19 30.07 -2.14
CA VAL A 82 -12.88 31.33 -1.80
C VAL A 82 -13.89 31.10 -0.68
N ASP A 83 -14.60 29.98 -0.71
CA ASP A 83 -15.51 29.57 0.36
C ASP A 83 -14.73 29.34 1.68
N ILE A 84 -13.58 28.66 1.60
CA ILE A 84 -12.70 28.39 2.75
C ILE A 84 -12.19 29.68 3.41
N ASP A 85 -11.84 30.71 2.64
CA ASP A 85 -11.31 31.96 3.22
C ASP A 85 -12.37 32.78 3.96
N GLN A 86 -13.65 32.46 3.77
CA GLN A 86 -14.76 33.04 4.52
C GLN A 86 -15.06 32.31 5.83
N LEU A 87 -14.48 31.13 6.05
CA LEU A 87 -14.69 30.34 7.28
C LEU A 87 -13.86 30.89 8.44
N ASP A 88 -14.46 30.90 9.63
CA ASP A 88 -13.69 31.09 10.86
C ASP A 88 -13.09 29.75 11.31
N LEU A 89 -11.89 29.46 10.80
CA LEU A 89 -11.14 28.26 11.17
C LEU A 89 -10.41 28.38 12.51
N ALA A 90 -10.33 29.57 13.10
CA ALA A 90 -9.65 29.78 14.38
C ALA A 90 -10.47 29.24 15.56
N ASP A 91 -11.80 29.30 15.43
CA ASP A 91 -12.77 28.76 16.39
C ASP A 91 -13.44 27.45 15.90
N ALA A 92 -12.79 26.74 14.97
CA ALA A 92 -13.31 25.48 14.46
C ALA A 92 -13.29 24.37 15.52
N LEU A 93 -14.35 23.55 15.53
CA LEU A 93 -14.50 22.41 16.42
C LEU A 93 -14.17 21.13 15.68
N THR A 94 -13.14 20.43 16.14
CA THR A 94 -12.76 19.11 15.61
C THR A 94 -13.23 18.01 16.55
N GLN A 95 -13.96 17.03 16.02
CA GLN A 95 -14.51 15.91 16.77
C GLN A 95 -14.11 14.59 16.10
N THR A 96 -13.83 13.59 16.92
CA THR A 96 -13.62 12.21 16.48
C THR A 96 -14.79 11.34 16.88
N GLU A 97 -15.00 10.27 16.14
CA GLU A 97 -15.96 9.21 16.51
C GLU A 97 -17.42 9.71 16.70
N GLN A 98 -17.81 10.76 15.96
CA GLN A 98 -19.14 11.36 16.04
C GLN A 98 -20.19 10.47 15.38
N TRP A 99 -21.29 10.17 16.08
CA TRP A 99 -22.39 9.39 15.53
C TRP A 99 -23.38 10.27 14.75
N ILE A 100 -23.73 9.84 13.55
CA ILE A 100 -24.74 10.45 12.67
C ILE A 100 -25.86 9.46 12.37
N ASP A 101 -27.07 10.00 12.18
CA ASP A 101 -28.21 9.25 11.69
C ASP A 101 -28.26 9.36 10.16
N VAL A 102 -28.38 8.23 9.47
CA VAL A 102 -28.32 8.19 8.00
C VAL A 102 -29.70 8.52 7.42
N PRO A 103 -29.86 9.63 6.66
CA PRO A 103 -31.16 10.07 6.19
C PRO A 103 -31.93 9.01 5.40
N GLY A 104 -33.22 8.86 5.72
CA GLY A 104 -34.10 7.90 5.07
C GLY A 104 -33.86 6.44 5.46
N THR A 105 -33.10 6.18 6.53
CA THR A 105 -32.85 4.83 7.06
C THR A 105 -32.81 4.83 8.59
N ASP A 106 -32.98 3.66 9.21
CA ASP A 106 -32.78 3.50 10.67
C ASP A 106 -31.29 3.25 11.05
N ARG A 107 -30.36 3.41 10.09
CA ARG A 107 -28.94 3.17 10.31
C ARG A 107 -28.28 4.38 10.97
N ARG A 108 -27.31 4.09 11.84
CA ARG A 108 -26.37 5.09 12.38
C ARG A 108 -24.96 4.76 11.91
N ARG A 109 -24.15 5.79 11.71
CA ARG A 109 -22.74 5.67 11.35
C ARG A 109 -21.88 6.52 12.26
N ARG A 110 -20.62 6.14 12.42
CA ARG A 110 -19.64 6.83 13.25
C ARG A 110 -18.58 7.42 12.33
N LEU A 111 -18.53 8.74 12.22
CA LEU A 111 -17.53 9.47 11.46
C LEU A 111 -16.18 9.39 12.18
N ASP A 112 -15.09 9.18 11.45
CA ASP A 112 -13.75 9.17 12.06
C ASP A 112 -13.36 10.57 12.52
N ILE A 113 -13.50 11.57 11.64
CA ILE A 113 -13.26 12.98 11.97
C ILE A 113 -14.35 13.86 11.34
N LEU A 114 -14.88 14.78 12.14
CA LEU A 114 -15.78 15.84 11.73
C LEU A 114 -15.21 17.19 12.19
N VAL A 115 -15.10 18.15 11.28
CA VAL A 115 -14.77 19.54 11.61
C VAL A 115 -15.97 20.42 11.31
N SER A 116 -16.33 21.25 12.29
CA SER A 116 -17.36 22.28 12.15
C SER A 116 -16.77 23.66 12.34
N ALA A 117 -17.17 24.63 11.53
CA ALA A 117 -16.69 26.01 11.62
C ALA A 117 -17.86 27.00 11.53
N ALA A 118 -17.67 28.21 12.03
CA ALA A 118 -18.66 29.28 11.88
C ALA A 118 -18.61 29.85 10.45
N LEU A 119 -19.80 30.18 9.92
CA LEU A 119 -19.96 30.83 8.62
C LEU A 119 -20.45 32.27 8.81
N PRO A 120 -20.13 33.20 7.90
CA PRO A 120 -20.65 34.55 7.94
C PRO A 120 -22.19 34.56 7.94
N GLY A 121 -22.79 35.12 9.00
CA GLY A 121 -24.24 35.25 9.12
C GLY A 121 -24.98 34.01 9.67
N GLU A 122 -24.26 32.93 9.99
CA GLU A 122 -24.81 31.77 10.70
C GLU A 122 -24.45 31.86 12.19
N ALA A 123 -25.44 31.59 13.07
CA ALA A 123 -25.23 31.63 14.51
C ALA A 123 -24.52 30.36 15.03
N ASP A 124 -24.75 29.23 14.38
CA ASP A 124 -24.23 27.92 14.79
C ASP A 124 -23.13 27.46 13.84
N ALA A 125 -22.08 26.85 14.38
CA ALA A 125 -21.05 26.19 13.59
C ALA A 125 -21.67 25.08 12.73
N LYS A 126 -21.23 24.98 11.47
CA LYS A 126 -21.72 23.98 10.51
C LYS A 126 -20.63 22.98 10.18
N PRO A 127 -20.98 21.73 9.85
CA PRO A 127 -20.04 20.77 9.26
C PRO A 127 -19.36 21.33 8.02
N VAL A 128 -18.03 21.42 8.02
CA VAL A 128 -17.25 21.89 6.86
C VAL A 128 -16.34 20.81 6.28
N LEU A 129 -15.96 19.81 7.09
CA LEU A 129 -15.10 18.71 6.66
C LEU A 129 -15.48 17.40 7.36
N VAL A 130 -15.58 16.33 6.58
CA VAL A 130 -15.71 14.95 7.05
C VAL A 130 -14.54 14.15 6.50
N ILE A 131 -13.88 13.38 7.36
CA ILE A 131 -12.79 12.48 6.97
C ILE A 131 -13.15 11.06 7.40
N GLU A 132 -13.05 10.12 6.46
CA GLU A 132 -12.92 8.69 6.73
C GLU A 132 -11.44 8.31 6.55
N TYR A 133 -10.84 7.71 7.57
CA TYR A 133 -9.43 7.37 7.60
C TYR A 133 -9.25 5.85 7.50
N LYS A 134 -8.53 5.39 6.48
CA LYS A 134 -8.18 3.97 6.29
C LYS A 134 -6.68 3.74 6.30
N VAL A 135 -6.26 2.63 6.92
CA VAL A 135 -4.84 2.23 7.00
C VAL A 135 -4.58 0.95 6.18
N ASP A 136 -5.40 -0.09 6.35
CA ASP A 136 -5.19 -1.40 5.69
C ASP A 136 -6.44 -1.94 4.98
N ALA A 137 -7.61 -1.33 5.19
CA ALA A 137 -8.89 -1.83 4.70
C ALA A 137 -9.40 -1.08 3.46
N THR A 138 -10.08 -1.81 2.59
CA THR A 138 -10.97 -1.23 1.58
C THR A 138 -12.32 -0.87 2.20
N GLU A 139 -13.06 0.02 1.53
CA GLU A 139 -14.31 0.61 2.03
C GLU A 139 -15.29 -0.46 2.60
N GLY A 140 -15.83 -0.23 3.80
CA GLY A 140 -16.96 -1.01 4.31
C GLY A 140 -18.24 -0.76 3.48
N GLU A 141 -19.16 -1.73 3.43
CA GLU A 141 -20.38 -1.59 2.61
C GLU A 141 -21.15 -0.29 2.89
N ASP A 142 -21.21 0.56 1.86
CA ASP A 142 -21.97 1.82 1.76
C ASP A 142 -21.58 2.91 2.78
N GLN A 143 -20.41 2.83 3.42
CA GLN A 143 -20.03 3.77 4.47
C GLN A 143 -19.91 5.20 3.93
N THR A 144 -19.14 5.41 2.86
CA THR A 144 -18.98 6.76 2.27
C THR A 144 -20.27 7.25 1.61
N ALA A 145 -21.09 6.34 1.08
CA ALA A 145 -22.41 6.66 0.55
C ALA A 145 -23.37 7.14 1.66
N ASP A 146 -23.33 6.53 2.84
CA ASP A 146 -24.09 6.95 4.00
C ASP A 146 -23.65 8.35 4.49
N TYR A 147 -22.34 8.61 4.48
CA TYR A 147 -21.78 9.91 4.87
C TYR A 147 -22.18 11.00 3.87
N ALA A 148 -22.11 10.69 2.56
CA ALA A 148 -22.52 11.61 1.51
C ALA A 148 -24.01 11.95 1.60
N ARG A 149 -24.87 10.97 1.91
CA ARG A 149 -26.30 11.22 2.16
C ARG A 149 -26.53 12.12 3.35
N TRP A 150 -25.77 11.93 4.44
CA TRP A 150 -25.84 12.83 5.59
C TRP A 150 -25.31 14.24 5.25
N ALA A 151 -24.16 14.35 4.60
CA ALA A 151 -23.56 15.63 4.20
C ALA A 151 -24.47 16.43 3.26
N ALA A 152 -25.23 15.76 2.39
CA ALA A 152 -26.25 16.38 1.54
C ALA A 152 -27.39 17.06 2.32
N THR A 153 -27.58 16.71 3.60
CA THR A 153 -28.53 17.40 4.50
C THR A 153 -27.91 18.58 5.25
N GLN A 154 -26.62 18.84 5.05
CA GLN A 154 -25.84 19.89 5.71
C GLN A 154 -25.29 20.91 4.69
N PRO A 155 -26.11 21.50 3.79
CA PRO A 155 -25.61 22.44 2.80
C PRO A 155 -25.06 23.70 3.48
N LEU A 156 -23.99 24.23 2.91
CA LEU A 156 -23.32 25.47 3.33
C LEU A 156 -23.66 26.58 2.34
N ARG A 157 -23.98 27.78 2.85
CA ARG A 157 -24.38 28.92 2.02
C ARG A 157 -23.41 30.08 2.14
N PHE A 158 -22.91 30.53 0.99
CA PHE A 158 -22.06 31.70 0.84
C PHE A 158 -22.72 32.67 -0.15
N GLY A 159 -23.55 33.56 0.38
CA GLY A 159 -24.40 34.43 -0.45
C GLY A 159 -25.42 33.63 -1.26
N GLU A 160 -25.33 33.68 -2.60
CA GLU A 160 -26.19 32.93 -3.52
C GLU A 160 -25.67 31.51 -3.83
N ARG A 161 -24.43 31.19 -3.41
CA ARG A 161 -23.78 29.90 -3.65
C ARG A 161 -24.12 28.92 -2.53
N GLU A 162 -24.59 27.74 -2.89
CA GLU A 162 -24.82 26.61 -1.98
C GLU A 162 -23.87 25.47 -2.35
N VAL A 163 -23.11 24.98 -1.38
CA VAL A 163 -22.09 23.92 -1.55
C VAL A 163 -22.19 22.88 -0.43
N LEU A 164 -21.60 21.73 -0.67
CA LEU A 164 -21.51 20.66 0.34
C LEU A 164 -20.25 20.81 1.22
N PRO A 165 -20.26 20.26 2.45
CA PRO A 165 -19.05 20.07 3.23
C PRO A 165 -18.01 19.25 2.45
N LEU A 166 -16.73 19.52 2.69
CA LEU A 166 -15.65 18.72 2.13
C LEU A 166 -15.74 17.29 2.67
N GLN A 167 -15.60 16.32 1.78
CA GLN A 167 -15.68 14.90 2.11
C GLN A 167 -14.40 14.22 1.64
N VAL A 168 -13.63 13.68 2.59
CA VAL A 168 -12.29 13.15 2.34
C VAL A 168 -12.23 11.68 2.72
N TYR A 169 -11.73 10.87 1.80
CA TYR A 169 -11.34 9.49 2.04
C TYR A 169 -9.81 9.46 2.07
N LEU A 170 -9.23 9.34 3.26
CA LEU A 170 -7.78 9.36 3.46
C LEU A 170 -7.28 7.93 3.59
N CYS A 171 -6.40 7.52 2.68
CA CYS A 171 -5.89 6.14 2.63
C CYS A 171 -4.47 6.06 2.05
N PRO A 172 -3.68 5.01 2.36
CA PRO A 172 -2.32 4.87 1.87
C PRO A 172 -2.22 4.78 0.34
N VAL A 173 -3.09 3.97 -0.25
CA VAL A 173 -3.24 3.81 -1.69
C VAL A 173 -4.72 3.99 -2.00
N ALA A 174 -5.06 4.70 -3.07
CA ALA A 174 -6.46 4.80 -3.52
C ALA A 174 -7.02 3.38 -3.64
N SER A 175 -8.03 3.05 -2.82
CA SER A 175 -8.56 1.69 -2.64
C SER A 175 -8.77 0.98 -3.98
N ASP A 176 -8.02 -0.12 -4.14
CA ASP A 176 -8.03 -0.91 -5.36
C ASP A 176 -9.25 -1.85 -5.48
N ASP A 177 -10.16 -1.87 -4.50
CA ASP A 177 -11.36 -2.71 -4.56
C ASP A 177 -12.62 -1.88 -4.83
N ARG A 178 -12.90 -0.89 -3.98
CA ARG A 178 -14.10 -0.02 -4.07
C ARG A 178 -13.69 1.44 -3.91
N ALA A 179 -14.03 2.26 -4.90
CA ALA A 179 -13.82 3.71 -4.83
C ALA A 179 -14.84 4.34 -3.86
N PRO A 180 -14.45 5.37 -3.09
CA PRO A 180 -15.39 6.06 -2.22
C PRO A 180 -16.52 6.70 -3.05
N ALA A 181 -17.71 6.78 -2.47
CA ALA A 181 -18.88 7.36 -3.11
C ALA A 181 -18.67 8.84 -3.41
N SER A 182 -19.14 9.29 -4.58
CA SER A 182 -19.21 10.73 -4.89
C SER A 182 -20.02 11.48 -3.81
N PRO A 183 -19.57 12.65 -3.33
CA PRO A 183 -18.48 13.49 -3.85
C PRO A 183 -17.13 13.34 -3.13
N PHE A 184 -16.87 12.23 -2.41
CA PHE A 184 -15.61 12.07 -1.68
C PHE A 184 -14.38 12.21 -2.58
N VAL A 185 -13.42 13.01 -2.12
CA VAL A 185 -12.08 13.08 -2.71
C VAL A 185 -11.16 12.12 -1.99
N THR A 186 -10.23 11.50 -2.73
CA THR A 186 -9.24 10.59 -2.14
C THR A 186 -7.93 11.32 -1.89
N ILE A 187 -7.47 11.34 -0.63
CA ILE A 187 -6.14 11.83 -0.26
C ILE A 187 -5.25 10.61 0.01
N GLY A 188 -4.29 10.38 -0.89
CA GLY A 188 -3.23 9.37 -0.74
C GLY A 188 -2.17 9.80 0.29
N TYR A 189 -1.39 8.84 0.81
CA TYR A 189 -0.34 9.16 1.78
C TYR A 189 0.76 10.06 1.22
N ASP A 190 1.05 10.03 -0.09
CA ASP A 190 1.99 10.97 -0.72
C ASP A 190 1.56 12.43 -0.51
N ALA A 191 0.30 12.76 -0.86
CA ALA A 191 -0.25 14.10 -0.68
C ALA A 191 -0.37 14.48 0.80
N TYR A 192 -0.70 13.50 1.64
CA TYR A 192 -0.83 13.69 3.07
C TYR A 192 0.52 13.94 3.77
N LEU A 193 1.58 13.27 3.34
CA LEU A 193 2.95 13.51 3.80
C LEU A 193 3.46 14.86 3.32
N GLY A 194 3.16 15.25 2.07
CA GLY A 194 3.44 16.61 1.60
C GLY A 194 2.74 17.69 2.45
N TRP A 195 1.51 17.43 2.90
CA TRP A 195 0.85 18.28 3.89
C TRP A 195 1.58 18.28 5.24
N ALA A 196 1.95 17.10 5.76
CA ALA A 196 2.67 16.95 7.03
C ALA A 196 4.04 17.65 7.01
N ASP A 197 4.74 17.63 5.88
CA ASP A 197 6.00 18.34 5.66
C ASP A 197 5.79 19.85 5.73
N GLY A 198 4.75 20.35 5.06
CA GLY A 198 4.36 21.76 5.17
C GLY A 198 4.08 22.16 6.61
N VAL A 199 3.34 21.35 7.36
CA VAL A 199 3.02 21.57 8.77
C VAL A 199 4.27 21.48 9.66
N SER A 200 5.24 20.62 9.30
CA SER A 200 6.51 20.49 10.01
C SER A 200 7.37 21.76 9.97
N GLY A 201 7.12 22.67 9.03
CA GLY A 201 7.77 23.99 8.99
C GLY A 201 7.20 25.03 9.97
N LEU A 202 6.05 24.76 10.60
CA LEU A 202 5.39 25.70 11.50
C LEU A 202 6.05 25.75 12.89
N GLU A 203 5.95 26.90 13.55
CA GLU A 203 6.23 27.02 14.98
C GLU A 203 5.22 26.17 15.76
N LYS A 204 5.72 25.31 16.66
CA LYS A 204 4.93 24.29 17.35
C LYS A 204 5.55 23.91 18.67
N THR A 205 4.78 23.23 19.52
CA THR A 205 5.30 22.73 20.79
C THR A 205 6.29 21.59 20.60
N ALA A 206 7.17 21.36 21.57
CA ALA A 206 8.11 20.23 21.54
C ALA A 206 7.38 18.87 21.45
N GLN A 207 6.23 18.75 22.11
CA GLN A 207 5.37 17.56 22.01
C GLN A 207 4.88 17.36 20.58
N ALA A 208 4.40 18.41 19.91
CA ALA A 208 3.95 18.33 18.53
C ALA A 208 5.09 17.96 17.57
N ALA A 209 6.28 18.51 17.77
CA ALA A 209 7.45 18.15 16.96
C ALA A 209 7.76 16.66 17.06
N VAL A 210 7.84 16.12 18.29
CA VAL A 210 8.10 14.69 18.51
C VAL A 210 6.99 13.82 17.92
N LEU A 211 5.71 14.16 18.15
CA LEU A 211 4.60 13.37 17.62
C LEU A 211 4.54 13.38 16.09
N LEU A 212 4.78 14.54 15.46
CA LEU A 212 4.86 14.64 14.00
C LEU A 212 6.02 13.80 13.45
N ASP A 213 7.19 13.85 14.08
CA ASP A 213 8.36 13.07 13.65
C ASP A 213 8.12 11.56 13.79
N GLU A 214 7.54 11.13 14.91
CA GLU A 214 7.21 9.72 15.16
C GLU A 214 6.10 9.20 14.24
N TRP A 215 5.12 10.06 13.95
CA TRP A 215 4.04 9.74 13.04
C TRP A 215 4.52 9.68 11.58
N ARG A 216 5.33 10.64 11.13
CA ARG A 216 5.98 10.59 9.81
C ARG A 216 6.85 9.35 9.67
N ALA A 217 7.66 9.03 10.67
CA ALA A 217 8.43 7.80 10.69
C ALA A 217 7.52 6.56 10.60
N CYS A 218 6.37 6.55 11.28
CA CYS A 218 5.39 5.46 11.15
C CYS A 218 4.88 5.29 9.72
N LEU A 219 4.59 6.39 9.04
CA LEU A 219 4.09 6.37 7.66
C LEU A 219 5.19 6.01 6.65
N GLN A 220 6.41 6.52 6.84
CA GLN A 220 7.57 6.31 5.96
C GLN A 220 8.14 4.89 5.99
N VAL A 221 7.91 4.14 7.07
CA VAL A 221 8.29 2.71 7.15
C VAL A 221 7.37 1.82 6.30
N ARG A 222 6.24 2.36 5.81
CA ARG A 222 5.35 1.63 4.91
C ARG A 222 5.96 1.58 3.50
N ASN A 223 5.87 0.43 2.84
CA ASN A 223 6.43 0.21 1.50
C ASN A 223 5.80 1.10 0.40
N ASP A 224 4.69 1.75 0.73
CA ASP A 224 3.86 2.61 -0.10
C ASP A 224 4.23 4.10 -0.03
N VAL A 225 5.26 4.48 0.75
CA VAL A 225 5.72 5.87 0.89
C VAL A 225 7.13 6.05 0.33
N VAL A 226 7.31 7.08 -0.52
CA VAL A 226 8.62 7.47 -1.05
C VAL A 226 9.40 8.26 0.02
N ASP A 227 10.65 7.88 0.26
CA ASP A 227 11.57 8.57 1.17
C ASP A 227 12.74 9.18 0.38
N ASP A 228 12.58 10.43 -0.07
CA ASP A 228 13.54 11.15 -0.92
C ASP A 228 14.95 11.23 -0.28
N GLU A 229 15.03 11.34 1.04
CA GLU A 229 16.30 11.41 1.76
C GLU A 229 16.98 10.04 1.82
N GLN A 230 16.19 8.97 1.98
CA GLN A 230 16.67 7.59 1.84
C GLN A 230 17.18 7.32 0.41
N GLU A 231 16.46 7.80 -0.62
CA GLU A 231 16.89 7.69 -2.01
C GLU A 231 18.18 8.47 -2.28
N ALA A 232 18.30 9.69 -1.74
CA ALA A 232 19.51 10.50 -1.85
C ALA A 232 20.72 9.83 -1.19
N LEU A 233 20.56 9.29 0.02
CA LEU A 233 21.60 8.52 0.70
C LEU A 233 21.98 7.26 -0.06
N THR A 234 21.00 6.55 -0.63
CA THR A 234 21.23 5.37 -1.46
C THR A 234 22.03 5.72 -2.72
N ALA A 235 21.65 6.80 -3.42
CA ALA A 235 22.33 7.27 -4.63
C ALA A 235 23.77 7.69 -4.34
N LYS A 236 24.00 8.41 -3.23
CA LYS A 236 25.34 8.81 -2.80
C LYS A 236 26.23 7.61 -2.46
N LEU A 237 25.68 6.61 -1.78
CA LEU A 237 26.40 5.35 -1.50
C LEU A 237 26.74 4.56 -2.77
N GLU A 238 25.87 4.58 -3.80
CA GLU A 238 26.16 3.99 -5.11
C GLU A 238 27.28 4.73 -5.84
N GLU A 239 27.32 6.06 -5.75
CA GLU A 239 28.38 6.89 -6.33
C GLU A 239 29.72 6.66 -5.64
N ASP A 240 29.76 6.76 -4.31
CA ASP A 240 31.00 6.75 -3.52
C ASP A 240 31.54 5.32 -3.29
N HIS A 241 30.68 4.31 -3.29
CA HIS A 241 31.03 2.93 -2.96
C HIS A 241 30.55 1.88 -3.98
N GLY A 242 30.27 2.29 -5.22
CA GLY A 242 29.74 1.42 -6.27
C GLY A 242 30.56 0.12 -6.50
N GLU A 243 31.89 0.17 -6.45
CA GLU A 243 32.73 -1.03 -6.60
C GLU A 243 32.53 -2.04 -5.44
N ALA A 244 32.40 -1.55 -4.20
CA ALA A 244 32.15 -2.39 -3.03
C ALA A 244 30.75 -3.00 -3.06
N LEU A 245 29.75 -2.21 -3.45
CA LEU A 245 28.37 -2.67 -3.62
C LEU A 245 28.25 -3.70 -4.73
N ALA A 246 28.82 -3.45 -5.90
CA ALA A 246 28.82 -4.41 -7.02
C ALA A 246 29.45 -5.74 -6.61
N PHE A 247 30.56 -5.70 -5.86
CA PHE A 247 31.19 -6.90 -5.32
C PHE A 247 30.25 -7.66 -4.38
N LEU A 248 29.66 -6.99 -3.37
CA LEU A 248 28.77 -7.64 -2.39
C LEU A 248 27.49 -8.17 -3.02
N ARG A 249 26.93 -7.50 -4.03
CA ARG A 249 25.77 -7.96 -4.82
C ARG A 249 26.05 -9.24 -5.59
N GLY A 250 27.29 -9.39 -6.08
CA GLY A 250 27.76 -10.58 -6.78
C GLY A 250 28.25 -11.71 -5.86
N ALA A 251 28.54 -11.41 -4.59
CA ALA A 251 29.12 -12.37 -3.67
C ALA A 251 28.13 -13.45 -3.24
N GLY A 252 28.56 -14.72 -3.30
CA GLY A 252 27.77 -15.87 -2.88
C GLY A 252 27.83 -16.12 -1.36
N ARG A 253 26.93 -16.99 -0.85
CA ARG A 253 26.93 -17.43 0.57
C ARG A 253 28.30 -17.93 1.07
N PRO A 254 29.07 -18.73 0.31
CA PRO A 254 30.39 -19.20 0.79
C PRO A 254 31.39 -18.06 0.99
N GLU A 255 31.32 -17.02 0.17
CA GLU A 255 32.25 -15.89 0.20
C GLU A 255 31.97 -14.94 1.38
N LEU A 256 30.70 -14.83 1.77
CA LEU A 256 30.25 -14.02 2.91
C LEU A 256 30.22 -14.79 4.24
N ALA A 257 30.38 -16.11 4.23
CA ALA A 257 30.20 -16.96 5.42
C ALA A 257 31.07 -16.53 6.62
N ALA A 258 32.31 -16.10 6.38
CA ALA A 258 33.22 -15.63 7.44
C ALA A 258 32.81 -14.28 8.06
N TYR A 259 31.95 -13.53 7.38
CA TYR A 259 31.47 -12.21 7.80
C TYR A 259 29.96 -12.21 8.05
N GLN A 260 29.35 -13.39 8.16
CA GLN A 260 27.89 -13.52 8.27
C GLN A 260 27.33 -12.68 9.42
N HIS A 261 28.01 -12.66 10.57
CA HIS A 261 27.58 -11.82 11.70
C HIS A 261 27.51 -10.32 11.38
N VAL A 262 28.49 -9.81 10.62
CA VAL A 262 28.54 -8.40 10.19
C VAL A 262 27.45 -8.15 9.15
N VAL A 263 27.31 -9.05 8.19
CA VAL A 263 26.25 -8.99 7.16
C VAL A 263 24.86 -9.01 7.82
N ASP A 264 24.67 -9.83 8.85
CA ASP A 264 23.41 -9.93 9.61
C ASP A 264 23.13 -8.65 10.40
N GLN A 265 24.13 -8.10 11.09
CA GLN A 265 23.99 -6.87 11.87
C GLN A 265 23.50 -5.70 10.99
N HIS A 266 24.01 -5.62 9.77
CA HIS A 266 23.73 -4.55 8.81
C HIS A 266 22.75 -4.99 7.71
N ALA A 267 21.94 -6.04 7.96
CA ALA A 267 21.17 -6.71 6.92
C ALA A 267 20.15 -5.81 6.22
N GLU A 268 19.53 -4.89 6.95
CA GLU A 268 18.49 -4.01 6.46
C GLU A 268 19.03 -2.98 5.46
N VAL A 269 20.08 -2.25 5.85
CA VAL A 269 20.76 -1.27 4.98
C VAL A 269 21.43 -1.93 3.78
N LEU A 270 22.05 -3.10 3.97
CA LEU A 270 22.65 -3.84 2.86
C LEU A 270 21.58 -4.38 1.88
N THR A 271 20.41 -4.80 2.38
CA THR A 271 19.27 -5.19 1.53
C THR A 271 18.73 -4.00 0.76
N GLN A 272 18.60 -2.83 1.40
CA GLN A 272 18.20 -1.58 0.73
C GLN A 272 19.18 -1.20 -0.39
N LEU A 273 20.47 -1.45 -0.18
CA LEU A 273 21.53 -1.28 -1.18
C LEU A 273 21.63 -2.48 -2.14
N GLY A 274 20.62 -3.33 -2.24
CA GLY A 274 20.54 -4.42 -3.23
C GLY A 274 21.48 -5.61 -2.98
N VAL A 275 22.18 -5.67 -1.84
CA VAL A 275 23.01 -6.82 -1.46
C VAL A 275 22.09 -7.96 -1.01
N ARG A 276 22.24 -9.14 -1.62
CA ARG A 276 21.40 -10.30 -1.30
C ARG A 276 21.83 -10.91 0.02
N ILE A 277 21.09 -10.62 1.08
CA ILE A 277 21.32 -11.21 2.41
C ILE A 277 20.27 -12.27 2.68
N GLY A 278 20.73 -13.45 3.13
CA GLY A 278 19.82 -14.40 3.75
C GLY A 278 19.33 -13.82 5.07
N ARG A 279 18.12 -13.27 5.13
CA ARG A 279 17.58 -12.59 6.32
C ARG A 279 17.68 -13.47 7.58
N ARG A 280 18.16 -12.88 8.68
CA ARG A 280 17.71 -13.16 10.05
C ARG A 280 17.64 -11.83 10.80
N GLY A 281 16.46 -11.40 11.29
CA GLY A 281 16.45 -10.37 12.34
C GLY A 281 15.34 -9.31 12.39
N GLY A 282 14.51 -9.10 11.37
CA GLY A 282 13.13 -8.70 11.70
C GLY A 282 12.54 -9.84 12.52
N LEU A 283 11.57 -9.60 13.42
CA LEU A 283 10.72 -10.70 13.89
C LEU A 283 10.28 -11.44 12.63
N SER A 284 10.92 -12.57 12.31
CA SER A 284 10.38 -13.46 11.33
C SER A 284 9.02 -13.73 11.94
N LYS A 285 7.95 -13.49 11.20
CA LYS A 285 6.61 -13.97 11.55
C LYS A 285 6.61 -15.51 11.60
N GLY A 286 7.68 -16.16 12.05
CA GLY A 286 8.00 -17.56 11.89
C GLY A 286 8.23 -17.97 10.44
N TYR A 287 8.64 -19.22 10.30
CA TYR A 287 8.25 -20.06 9.19
C TYR A 287 6.72 -20.24 9.19
N SER A 288 6.09 -20.22 8.03
CA SER A 288 4.67 -20.52 7.84
C SER A 288 4.54 -21.92 7.24
N GLY A 289 3.95 -22.84 7.99
CA GLY A 289 3.63 -24.18 7.51
C GLY A 289 2.67 -24.12 6.32
N THR A 290 1.71 -23.20 6.34
CA THR A 290 0.74 -23.04 5.23
C THR A 290 1.42 -22.59 3.94
N ILE A 291 2.37 -21.65 4.00
CA ILE A 291 3.13 -21.22 2.82
C ILE A 291 4.06 -22.32 2.31
N ALA A 292 4.71 -23.06 3.20
CA ALA A 292 5.57 -24.18 2.82
C ALA A 292 4.78 -25.30 2.12
N LEU A 293 3.63 -25.67 2.69
CA LEU A 293 2.70 -26.63 2.10
C LEU A 293 2.14 -26.13 0.77
N THR A 294 1.74 -24.85 0.68
CA THR A 294 1.26 -24.27 -0.59
C THR A 294 2.35 -24.32 -1.66
N ARG A 295 3.59 -24.01 -1.31
CA ARG A 295 4.74 -24.12 -2.22
C ARG A 295 4.94 -25.56 -2.70
N GLU A 296 4.96 -26.52 -1.77
CA GLU A 296 5.09 -27.95 -2.08
C GLU A 296 4.01 -28.40 -3.07
N VAL A 297 2.76 -28.09 -2.77
CA VAL A 297 1.61 -28.46 -3.60
C VAL A 297 1.67 -27.81 -4.98
N LEU A 298 1.99 -26.52 -5.07
CA LEU A 298 2.14 -25.83 -6.36
C LEU A 298 3.28 -26.43 -7.19
N GLN A 299 4.45 -26.68 -6.59
CA GLN A 299 5.59 -27.29 -7.29
C GLN A 299 5.30 -28.73 -7.74
N GLY A 300 4.50 -29.48 -6.98
CA GLY A 300 4.10 -30.83 -7.35
C GLY A 300 3.06 -30.90 -8.48
N SER A 301 2.35 -29.80 -8.76
CA SER A 301 1.21 -29.80 -9.68
C SER A 301 1.39 -28.96 -10.94
N LEU A 302 2.19 -27.89 -10.87
CA LEU A 302 2.34 -26.93 -11.96
C LEU A 302 3.52 -27.30 -12.84
N ASP A 303 3.46 -26.92 -14.11
CA ASP A 303 4.55 -27.15 -15.05
C ASP A 303 5.77 -26.26 -14.72
N GLU A 304 6.90 -26.88 -14.38
CA GLU A 304 8.15 -26.20 -14.03
C GLU A 304 8.76 -25.40 -15.21
N GLU A 305 8.39 -25.71 -16.46
CA GLU A 305 8.81 -24.94 -17.64
C GLU A 305 7.97 -23.66 -17.81
N LEU A 306 6.76 -23.63 -17.25
CA LEU A 306 5.84 -22.50 -17.31
C LEU A 306 5.97 -21.58 -16.09
N TRP A 307 6.29 -22.11 -14.91
CA TRP A 307 6.25 -21.35 -13.66
C TRP A 307 7.60 -21.24 -12.96
N SER A 308 8.02 -20.01 -12.66
CA SER A 308 9.13 -19.76 -11.75
C SER A 308 8.61 -19.55 -10.33
N VAL A 309 8.72 -20.59 -9.50
CA VAL A 309 8.31 -20.56 -8.09
C VAL A 309 9.43 -20.00 -7.21
N SER A 310 9.13 -18.96 -6.46
CA SER A 310 10.04 -18.21 -5.60
C SER A 310 9.35 -17.77 -4.30
N GLY A 311 10.00 -16.94 -3.49
CA GLY A 311 9.52 -16.51 -2.18
C GLY A 311 10.20 -17.23 -1.01
N GLY A 312 9.91 -16.79 0.21
CA GLY A 312 10.51 -17.30 1.45
C GLY A 312 9.54 -18.13 2.29
N GLY A 313 9.86 -18.31 3.58
CA GLY A 313 8.99 -19.01 4.54
C GLY A 313 7.77 -18.21 5.01
N GLY A 314 7.41 -17.12 4.33
CA GLY A 314 6.27 -16.26 4.68
C GLY A 314 5.42 -15.83 3.49
N SER A 315 5.87 -16.07 2.27
CA SER A 315 5.06 -15.89 1.06
C SER A 315 5.57 -16.78 -0.04
N VAL A 316 4.68 -17.16 -0.95
CA VAL A 316 5.03 -17.89 -2.16
C VAL A 316 4.58 -17.07 -3.36
N ARG A 317 5.44 -17.03 -4.38
CA ARG A 317 5.17 -16.40 -5.66
C ARG A 317 5.52 -17.38 -6.76
N ALA A 318 4.60 -17.67 -7.67
CA ALA A 318 4.89 -18.37 -8.91
C ALA A 318 4.67 -17.42 -10.08
N VAL A 319 5.72 -17.05 -10.80
CA VAL A 319 5.62 -16.16 -11.97
C VAL A 319 5.44 -17.00 -13.23
N LEU A 320 4.45 -16.64 -14.06
CA LEU A 320 4.22 -17.30 -15.34
C LEU A 320 5.25 -16.82 -16.38
N LEU A 321 6.19 -17.67 -16.73
CA LEU A 321 7.30 -17.39 -17.65
C LEU A 321 6.83 -17.00 -19.07
N PRO A 322 5.83 -17.67 -19.68
CA PRO A 322 5.27 -17.23 -20.96
C PRO A 322 4.87 -15.75 -21.01
N PHE A 323 4.30 -15.23 -19.92
CA PHE A 323 3.91 -13.82 -19.84
C PHE A 323 5.14 -12.90 -19.87
N VAL A 324 6.12 -13.18 -19.01
CA VAL A 324 7.35 -12.38 -18.90
C VAL A 324 8.14 -12.42 -20.20
N ARG A 325 8.19 -13.57 -20.87
CA ARG A 325 8.81 -13.72 -22.21
C ARG A 325 8.15 -12.82 -23.24
N GLN A 326 6.82 -12.75 -23.27
CA GLN A 326 6.14 -11.86 -24.21
C GLN A 326 6.34 -10.37 -23.92
N VAL A 327 6.31 -9.98 -22.65
CA VAL A 327 6.61 -8.59 -22.28
C VAL A 327 8.04 -8.22 -22.66
N ALA A 328 9.01 -9.12 -22.41
CA ALA A 328 10.40 -8.91 -22.76
C ALA A 328 10.61 -8.81 -24.28
N ALA A 329 9.95 -9.67 -25.06
CA ALA A 329 9.98 -9.64 -26.52
C ALA A 329 9.42 -8.33 -27.08
N TRP A 330 8.26 -7.89 -26.57
CA TRP A 330 7.66 -6.61 -26.97
C TRP A 330 8.55 -5.41 -26.62
N ALA A 331 9.12 -5.39 -25.41
CA ALA A 331 9.99 -4.31 -24.94
C ALA A 331 11.42 -4.38 -25.48
N ASN A 332 11.74 -5.37 -26.34
CA ASN A 332 13.12 -5.68 -26.78
C ASN A 332 14.13 -5.68 -25.61
N SER A 333 13.76 -6.33 -24.50
CA SER A 333 14.51 -6.31 -23.25
C SER A 333 14.76 -7.72 -22.72
N LYS A 334 15.54 -7.83 -21.64
CA LYS A 334 15.73 -9.12 -20.95
C LYS A 334 14.48 -9.48 -20.14
N GLU A 335 14.21 -10.78 -20.01
CA GLU A 335 13.18 -11.30 -19.10
C GLU A 335 13.42 -10.78 -17.67
N ARG A 336 12.40 -10.14 -17.09
CA ARG A 336 12.43 -9.60 -15.72
C ARG A 336 11.26 -10.15 -14.92
N LEU A 337 11.55 -10.98 -13.92
CA LEU A 337 10.54 -11.49 -12.99
C LEU A 337 10.00 -10.42 -12.01
N SER A 338 10.58 -9.21 -12.01
CA SER A 338 10.20 -8.08 -11.16
C SER A 338 9.44 -6.97 -11.89
N GLY A 339 9.39 -6.98 -13.23
CA GLY A 339 8.62 -6.02 -14.02
C GLY A 339 7.13 -6.38 -14.08
N LEU A 340 6.44 -5.86 -15.10
CA LEU A 340 5.08 -6.30 -15.44
C LEU A 340 5.08 -7.83 -15.63
N ARG A 341 4.28 -8.50 -14.82
CA ARG A 341 4.25 -9.97 -14.73
C ARG A 341 2.86 -10.46 -14.37
N MET A 342 2.56 -11.68 -14.80
CA MET A 342 1.47 -12.48 -14.24
C MET A 342 2.04 -13.43 -13.20
N GLN A 343 1.43 -13.44 -12.00
CA GLN A 343 1.89 -14.28 -10.90
C GLN A 343 0.73 -14.93 -10.15
N LEU A 344 0.97 -16.14 -9.63
CA LEU A 344 0.28 -16.64 -8.46
C LEU A 344 0.98 -16.10 -7.22
N PHE A 345 0.22 -15.61 -6.27
CA PHE A 345 0.74 -15.08 -5.01
C PHE A 345 -0.10 -15.56 -3.83
N ALA A 346 0.59 -15.92 -2.76
CA ALA A 346 -0.01 -16.15 -1.45
C ALA A 346 0.90 -15.61 -0.36
N ASP A 347 0.31 -14.89 0.58
CA ASP A 347 0.92 -14.44 1.83
C ASP A 347 0.34 -15.22 3.00
N ARG A 348 0.89 -15.03 4.20
CA ARG A 348 0.51 -15.77 5.42
C ARG A 348 -1.00 -15.75 5.68
N PRO A 349 -1.54 -16.83 6.26
CA PRO A 349 -2.87 -16.79 6.84
C PRO A 349 -3.03 -15.64 7.82
N LYS A 350 -4.22 -15.04 7.84
CA LYS A 350 -4.62 -14.01 8.82
C LYS A 350 -6.07 -14.22 9.21
N ASN A 351 -6.37 -14.14 10.50
CA ASN A 351 -7.74 -14.23 11.02
C ASN A 351 -8.48 -15.51 10.55
N GLY A 352 -7.77 -16.65 10.53
CA GLY A 352 -8.32 -17.93 10.08
C GLY A 352 -8.59 -18.04 8.57
N ARG A 353 -8.03 -17.14 7.75
CA ARG A 353 -8.21 -17.13 6.29
C ARG A 353 -6.89 -17.14 5.55
N PHE A 354 -6.85 -17.86 4.43
CA PHE A 354 -5.70 -17.95 3.53
C PHE A 354 -6.13 -17.73 2.08
N HIS A 355 -5.30 -17.02 1.31
CA HIS A 355 -5.64 -16.60 -0.04
C HIS A 355 -4.56 -16.99 -1.04
N VAL A 356 -4.97 -17.55 -2.19
CA VAL A 356 -4.11 -17.77 -3.35
C VAL A 356 -4.69 -17.00 -4.53
N VAL A 357 -3.92 -16.04 -5.05
CA VAL A 357 -4.38 -15.04 -6.01
C VAL A 357 -3.62 -15.22 -7.33
N LEU A 358 -4.32 -15.19 -8.47
CA LEU A 358 -3.69 -14.97 -9.79
C LEU A 358 -3.92 -13.53 -10.21
N GLU A 359 -2.84 -12.79 -10.44
CA GLU A 359 -2.88 -11.35 -10.71
C GLU A 359 -1.82 -10.90 -11.71
N VAL A 360 -2.06 -9.74 -12.34
CA VAL A 360 -1.09 -9.03 -13.18
C VAL A 360 -0.57 -7.82 -12.42
N VAL A 361 0.73 -7.79 -12.13
CA VAL A 361 1.35 -6.79 -11.24
C VAL A 361 2.67 -6.29 -11.80
N GLY A 362 3.20 -5.22 -11.20
CA GLY A 362 4.43 -4.56 -11.64
C GLY A 362 4.20 -3.61 -12.81
N ASP A 363 5.29 -2.96 -13.22
CA ASP A 363 5.23 -1.85 -14.17
C ASP A 363 5.76 -2.25 -15.54
N LEU A 364 5.15 -1.66 -16.57
CA LEU A 364 5.63 -1.79 -17.94
C LEU A 364 6.87 -0.91 -18.09
N ALA A 365 7.97 -1.50 -18.56
CA ALA A 365 9.25 -0.79 -18.65
C ALA A 365 9.13 0.47 -19.53
N GLY A 366 9.52 1.63 -18.99
CA GLY A 366 9.47 2.90 -19.70
C GLY A 366 8.09 3.58 -19.74
N ALA A 367 7.05 2.95 -19.21
CA ALA A 367 5.74 3.55 -19.06
C ALA A 367 5.61 4.28 -17.71
N ASP A 368 4.77 5.31 -17.65
CA ASP A 368 4.39 5.93 -16.39
C ASP A 368 3.45 5.03 -15.55
N ARG A 369 3.13 5.50 -14.34
CA ARG A 369 2.27 4.75 -13.40
C ARG A 369 0.84 4.56 -13.92
N GLU A 370 0.30 5.54 -14.64
CA GLU A 370 -1.08 5.50 -15.15
C GLU A 370 -1.20 4.49 -16.31
N ALA A 371 -0.26 4.52 -17.25
CA ALA A 371 -0.17 3.56 -18.34
C ALA A 371 0.07 2.13 -17.84
N SER A 372 0.93 1.96 -16.83
CA SER A 372 1.17 0.66 -16.19
C SER A 372 -0.05 0.14 -15.44
N LEU A 373 -0.83 1.01 -14.80
CA LEU A 373 -2.11 0.66 -14.19
C LEU A 373 -3.13 0.24 -15.26
N ALA A 374 -3.32 1.06 -16.30
CA ALA A 374 -4.25 0.75 -17.39
C ALA A 374 -3.92 -0.59 -18.06
N MET A 375 -2.63 -0.89 -18.27
CA MET A 375 -2.19 -2.18 -18.80
C MET A 375 -2.62 -3.35 -17.93
N ARG A 376 -2.38 -3.27 -16.61
CA ARG A 376 -2.76 -4.32 -15.65
C ARG A 376 -4.27 -4.56 -15.64
N LEU A 377 -5.07 -3.49 -15.67
CA LEU A 377 -6.53 -3.57 -15.71
C LEU A 377 -7.03 -4.26 -16.98
N ARG A 378 -6.54 -3.82 -18.15
CA ARG A 378 -6.91 -4.44 -19.44
C ARG A 378 -6.51 -5.91 -19.51
N CYS A 379 -5.31 -6.25 -19.00
CA CYS A 379 -4.88 -7.64 -18.91
C CYS A 379 -5.80 -8.46 -18.02
N GLY A 380 -6.16 -7.95 -16.83
CA GLY A 380 -7.08 -8.62 -15.92
C GLY A 380 -8.45 -8.89 -16.53
N ASP A 381 -9.06 -7.89 -17.20
CA ASP A 381 -10.36 -8.05 -17.87
C ASP A 381 -10.31 -9.11 -18.98
N ALA A 382 -9.32 -8.99 -19.88
CA ALA A 382 -9.17 -9.92 -20.99
C ALA A 382 -8.84 -11.34 -20.51
N LEU A 383 -8.04 -11.47 -19.45
CA LEU A 383 -7.66 -12.75 -18.87
C LEU A 383 -8.86 -13.45 -18.24
N ARG A 384 -9.70 -12.73 -17.49
CA ARG A 384 -10.92 -13.32 -16.90
C ARG A 384 -11.86 -13.87 -17.94
N ALA A 385 -12.13 -13.10 -19.00
CA ALA A 385 -12.97 -13.56 -20.09
C ALA A 385 -12.43 -14.85 -20.75
N ALA A 386 -11.11 -14.96 -20.90
CA ALA A 386 -10.47 -16.16 -21.44
C ALA A 386 -10.56 -17.36 -20.47
N LEU A 387 -10.40 -17.14 -19.17
CA LEU A 387 -10.42 -18.19 -18.15
C LEU A 387 -11.84 -18.69 -17.84
N GLU A 388 -12.86 -17.83 -17.92
CA GLU A 388 -14.27 -18.19 -17.68
C GLU A 388 -14.77 -19.23 -18.68
N ALA A 389 -14.25 -19.18 -19.92
CA ALA A 389 -14.55 -20.18 -20.95
C ALA A 389 -14.01 -21.59 -20.62
N VAL A 390 -13.02 -21.70 -19.73
CA VAL A 390 -12.34 -22.96 -19.37
C VAL A 390 -12.82 -23.53 -18.05
N ASP A 391 -12.95 -22.69 -17.02
CA ASP A 391 -13.52 -23.08 -15.72
C ASP A 391 -14.39 -21.92 -15.20
N ALA A 392 -15.67 -21.92 -15.57
CA ALA A 392 -16.65 -20.93 -15.14
C ALA A 392 -16.88 -20.89 -13.62
N GLY A 393 -16.43 -21.92 -12.88
CA GLY A 393 -16.52 -21.96 -11.43
C GLY A 393 -15.35 -21.26 -10.74
N LEU A 394 -14.39 -20.68 -11.46
CA LEU A 394 -13.25 -19.99 -10.85
C LEU A 394 -13.74 -18.80 -10.01
N PRO A 395 -13.10 -18.53 -8.87
CA PRO A 395 -13.49 -17.41 -8.01
C PRO A 395 -12.95 -16.10 -8.58
N PHE A 396 -13.52 -15.67 -9.72
CA PHE A 396 -13.11 -14.45 -10.41
C PHE A 396 -13.22 -13.22 -9.50
N ARG A 397 -12.34 -12.25 -9.77
CA ARG A 397 -12.31 -10.94 -9.10
C ARG A 397 -12.31 -9.84 -10.15
N SER A 398 -12.16 -8.58 -9.75
CA SER A 398 -12.13 -7.44 -10.66
C SER A 398 -10.72 -6.90 -10.86
N ARG A 399 -10.57 -5.87 -11.70
CA ARG A 399 -9.32 -5.11 -11.91
C ARG A 399 -8.17 -5.99 -12.40
N ALA A 400 -6.98 -5.90 -11.81
CA ALA A 400 -5.80 -6.66 -12.22
C ALA A 400 -5.75 -8.09 -11.66
N THR A 401 -6.69 -8.46 -10.78
CA THR A 401 -6.77 -9.80 -10.19
C THR A 401 -7.71 -10.68 -11.01
N ALA A 402 -7.18 -11.75 -11.60
CA ALA A 402 -8.00 -12.67 -12.38
C ALA A 402 -8.95 -13.46 -11.47
N PHE A 403 -8.41 -14.22 -10.52
CA PHE A 403 -9.17 -14.98 -9.54
C PHE A 403 -8.45 -15.02 -8.19
N ARG A 404 -9.21 -15.29 -7.13
CA ARG A 404 -8.71 -15.49 -5.76
C ARG A 404 -9.39 -16.67 -5.10
N PHE A 405 -8.63 -17.70 -4.76
CA PHE A 405 -9.12 -18.78 -3.92
C PHE A 405 -9.06 -18.38 -2.46
N ASP A 406 -10.18 -18.56 -1.77
CA ASP A 406 -10.34 -18.34 -0.34
C ASP A 406 -10.34 -19.72 0.34
N VAL A 407 -9.39 -19.95 1.24
CA VAL A 407 -9.25 -21.19 2.01
C VAL A 407 -9.43 -20.86 3.49
N ASP A 408 -10.45 -21.45 4.10
CA ASP A 408 -10.69 -21.32 5.53
C ASP A 408 -9.69 -22.18 6.31
N VAL A 409 -8.91 -21.52 7.16
CA VAL A 409 -7.89 -22.14 8.03
C VAL A 409 -8.12 -21.72 9.48
N PRO A 410 -9.30 -22.00 10.08
CA PRO A 410 -9.73 -21.43 11.36
C PRO A 410 -8.84 -21.81 12.55
N ALA A 411 -8.00 -22.85 12.44
CA ALA A 411 -7.03 -23.20 13.47
C ALA A 411 -5.76 -22.32 13.44
N ILE A 412 -5.61 -21.48 12.41
CA ILE A 412 -4.46 -20.60 12.17
C ILE A 412 -4.97 -19.15 12.20
N ASP A 413 -5.28 -18.70 13.42
CA ASP A 413 -5.80 -17.34 13.66
C ASP A 413 -4.66 -16.32 13.91
N GLU A 414 -3.58 -16.79 14.53
CA GLU A 414 -2.35 -16.05 14.81
C GLU A 414 -1.15 -16.69 14.10
N VAL A 415 -0.08 -15.90 13.93
CA VAL A 415 1.12 -16.28 13.18
C VAL A 415 1.82 -17.49 13.80
N GLU A 416 1.82 -17.60 15.12
CA GLU A 416 2.44 -18.65 15.92
C GLU A 416 1.74 -20.01 15.76
N ALA A 417 0.47 -20.01 15.36
CA ALA A 417 -0.32 -21.23 15.13
C ALA A 417 -0.03 -21.89 13.77
N ASP A 418 0.63 -21.18 12.85
CA ASP A 418 0.92 -21.62 11.48
C ASP A 418 2.12 -22.59 11.39
N THR A 419 1.98 -23.74 12.03
CA THR A 419 2.96 -24.84 12.04
C THR A 419 2.73 -25.82 10.88
N ASP A 420 3.73 -26.65 10.55
CA ASP A 420 3.56 -27.73 9.55
C ASP A 420 2.42 -28.71 9.89
N GLU A 421 2.28 -29.04 11.18
CA GLU A 421 1.24 -29.95 11.66
C GLU A 421 -0.16 -29.35 11.49
N ALA A 422 -0.33 -28.07 11.85
CA ALA A 422 -1.58 -27.35 11.64
C ALA A 422 -1.91 -27.20 10.15
N ALA A 423 -0.93 -26.79 9.34
CA ALA A 423 -1.10 -26.62 7.90
C ALA A 423 -1.46 -27.92 7.18
N ALA A 424 -0.89 -29.06 7.61
CA ALA A 424 -1.15 -30.37 7.01
C ALA A 424 -2.64 -30.76 7.01
N THR A 425 -3.43 -30.26 7.98
CA THR A 425 -4.88 -30.48 8.03
C THR A 425 -5.63 -29.87 6.84
N TYR A 426 -5.04 -28.86 6.20
CA TYR A 426 -5.62 -28.11 5.08
C TYR A 426 -5.05 -28.53 3.71
N ARG A 427 -4.18 -29.55 3.66
CA ARG A 427 -3.55 -30.04 2.42
C ARG A 427 -4.56 -30.32 1.31
N ALA A 428 -5.65 -31.03 1.60
CA ALA A 428 -6.65 -31.37 0.59
C ALA A 428 -7.30 -30.14 -0.06
N ALA A 429 -7.49 -29.05 0.71
CA ALA A 429 -8.03 -27.81 0.17
C ALA A 429 -7.00 -27.10 -0.74
N LEU A 430 -5.73 -27.10 -0.36
CA LEU A 430 -4.65 -26.52 -1.17
C LEU A 430 -4.39 -27.33 -2.45
N GLU A 431 -4.45 -28.66 -2.39
CA GLU A 431 -4.36 -29.54 -3.56
C GLU A 431 -5.53 -29.30 -4.52
N GLN A 432 -6.74 -29.05 -4.00
CA GLN A 432 -7.85 -28.64 -4.85
C GLN A 432 -7.52 -27.32 -5.55
N VAL A 433 -7.09 -26.29 -4.82
CA VAL A 433 -6.68 -25.00 -5.41
C VAL A 433 -5.66 -25.18 -6.54
N SER A 434 -4.58 -25.91 -6.27
CA SER A 434 -3.52 -26.16 -7.25
C SER A 434 -4.02 -26.93 -8.47
N ALA A 435 -4.88 -27.94 -8.29
CA ALA A 435 -5.49 -28.67 -9.39
C ALA A 435 -6.38 -27.76 -10.26
N ARG A 436 -7.06 -26.77 -9.66
CA ARG A 436 -7.85 -25.80 -10.42
C ARG A 436 -6.97 -24.84 -11.23
N VAL A 437 -5.82 -24.44 -10.67
CA VAL A 437 -4.82 -23.63 -11.39
C VAL A 437 -4.22 -24.42 -12.55
N ALA A 438 -3.82 -25.69 -12.34
CA ALA A 438 -3.25 -26.54 -13.37
C ALA A 438 -4.19 -26.71 -14.58
N ARG A 439 -5.51 -26.81 -14.34
CA ARG A 439 -6.51 -26.91 -15.42
C ARG A 439 -6.54 -25.72 -16.38
N VAL A 440 -6.09 -24.54 -15.94
CA VAL A 440 -6.10 -23.34 -16.77
C VAL A 440 -4.75 -22.99 -17.39
N GLU A 441 -3.68 -23.76 -17.13
CA GLU A 441 -2.33 -23.47 -17.64
C GLU A 441 -2.29 -23.36 -19.17
N ALA A 442 -2.95 -24.26 -19.87
CA ALA A 442 -3.03 -24.22 -21.34
C ALA A 442 -3.68 -22.92 -21.83
N ALA A 443 -4.75 -22.47 -21.17
CA ALA A 443 -5.43 -21.22 -21.51
C ALA A 443 -4.57 -19.99 -21.19
N LEU A 444 -3.81 -20.02 -20.08
CA LEU A 444 -2.86 -18.96 -19.75
C LEU A 444 -1.76 -18.82 -20.80
N VAL A 445 -1.21 -19.94 -21.27
CA VAL A 445 -0.20 -19.97 -22.34
C VAL A 445 -0.78 -19.46 -23.66
N GLU A 446 -1.96 -19.94 -24.05
CA GLU A 446 -2.65 -19.49 -25.25
C GLU A 446 -2.96 -17.99 -25.21
N TRP A 447 -3.44 -17.50 -24.06
CA TRP A 447 -3.72 -16.09 -23.85
C TRP A 447 -2.44 -15.23 -23.96
N CYS A 448 -1.33 -15.68 -23.36
CA CYS A 448 -0.03 -15.02 -23.48
C CYS A 448 0.45 -14.97 -24.94
N GLY A 449 0.18 -16.01 -25.74
CA GLY A 449 0.58 -16.06 -27.14
C GLY A 449 -0.30 -15.27 -28.11
N SER A 450 -1.53 -14.93 -27.71
CA SER A 450 -2.56 -14.40 -28.65
C SER A 450 -3.14 -13.04 -28.25
N ALA A 451 -3.57 -12.88 -27.00
CA ALA A 451 -4.25 -11.67 -26.52
C ALA A 451 -3.24 -10.65 -25.97
N LEU A 452 -2.26 -11.12 -25.18
CA LEU A 452 -1.24 -10.26 -24.58
C LEU A 452 -0.45 -9.42 -25.60
N PRO A 453 0.00 -9.94 -26.77
CA PRO A 453 0.74 -9.14 -27.73
C PRO A 453 -0.07 -7.95 -28.26
N LYS A 454 -1.36 -8.15 -28.53
CA LYS A 454 -2.28 -7.10 -28.99
C LYS A 454 -2.47 -6.02 -27.92
N LEU A 455 -2.65 -6.45 -26.67
CA LEU A 455 -2.77 -5.52 -25.53
C LEU A 455 -1.51 -4.67 -25.34
N LEU A 456 -0.34 -5.27 -25.54
CA LEU A 456 0.95 -4.57 -25.46
C LEU A 456 1.14 -3.59 -26.62
N GLU A 457 0.73 -3.94 -27.84
CA GLU A 457 0.73 -3.04 -29.01
C GLU A 457 -0.20 -1.83 -28.83
N ASP A 458 -1.33 -2.01 -28.16
CA ASP A 458 -2.31 -0.95 -27.89
C ASP A 458 -1.89 0.00 -26.75
N ALA A 459 -0.91 -0.36 -25.93
CA ALA A 459 -0.21 0.60 -25.08
C ALA A 459 0.78 1.37 -25.95
N GLN A 460 0.70 2.71 -25.94
CA GLN A 460 1.57 3.59 -26.73
C GLN A 460 3.01 3.05 -26.75
N GLY A 461 3.48 2.72 -27.96
CA GLY A 461 4.63 1.85 -28.17
C GLY A 461 5.96 2.39 -27.63
N PRO A 462 7.02 1.55 -27.64
CA PRO A 462 8.35 1.96 -27.22
C PRO A 462 8.86 3.09 -28.12
N THR A 463 9.40 4.15 -27.51
CA THR A 463 10.27 5.12 -28.19
C THR A 463 11.70 4.62 -28.22
#